data_AF-A0A4V2M772-F1
#
_entry.id   AF-A0A4V2M772-F1
#
_cell.length_a   1.000
_cell.length_b   1.000
_cell.length_c   1.000
_cell.angle_alpha   90.00
_cell.angle_beta   90.00
_cell.angle_gamma   90.00
#
_symmetry.space_group_name_H-M   'P 1'
#
loop_
_entity.id
_entity.type
_entity.pdbx_description
1 polymer ?
#
loop_
_entity_poly.entity_id
_entity_poly.type
_entity_poly.pdbx_seq_one_letter_code
_entity_poly.pdbx_strand_id
1 'polypeptide(L)'
;MAQNRWERAAIRYERDLGTLVGWYRNPSAAGKNSLRIAHKSGEVWRSVQPDFVFVHRNGDNLLPSIIDPHSAHQGDAAPKLKALAEYADEHGDQFDRIIGIGVEKGKILYGLDLKDSKIRQAVYESPSD
;
A
#
# COMPACT_ATOMS: atom_id res chain seq x y z
N MET A 1 -9.83 -13.22 17.11
CA MET A 1 -10.51 -12.32 16.15
C MET A 1 -10.13 -10.88 16.46
N ALA A 2 -9.05 -10.40 15.86
CA ALA A 2 -8.72 -8.99 15.71
C ALA A 2 -7.88 -8.84 14.42
N GLN A 3 -8.39 -9.36 13.29
CA GLN A 3 -7.84 -8.99 11.98
C GLN A 3 -8.12 -7.49 11.78
N ASN A 4 -7.13 -6.76 11.30
CA ASN A 4 -6.94 -5.31 11.42
C ASN A 4 -8.18 -4.47 11.02
N ARG A 5 -8.61 -3.53 11.89
CA ARG A 5 -9.73 -2.58 11.63
C ARG A 5 -9.51 -1.83 10.32
N TRP A 6 -8.26 -1.50 9.99
CA TRP A 6 -7.89 -0.73 8.82
C TRP A 6 -8.03 -1.54 7.54
N GLU A 7 -7.65 -2.83 7.53
CA GLU A 7 -7.91 -3.72 6.39
C GLU A 7 -9.41 -3.79 6.07
N ARG A 8 -10.26 -3.97 7.10
CA ARG A 8 -11.71 -3.97 6.90
C ARG A 8 -12.22 -2.64 6.38
N ALA A 9 -11.63 -1.52 6.81
CA ALA A 9 -12.02 -0.21 6.33
C ALA A 9 -11.62 -0.03 4.86
N ALA A 10 -10.42 -0.44 4.47
CA ALA A 10 -9.95 -0.42 3.09
C ALA A 10 -10.85 -1.27 2.19
N ILE A 11 -11.12 -2.54 2.56
CA ILE A 11 -12.01 -3.42 1.78
C ILE A 11 -13.41 -2.80 1.60
N ARG A 12 -13.98 -2.23 2.66
CA ARG A 12 -15.29 -1.57 2.57
C ARG A 12 -15.24 -0.37 1.63
N TYR A 13 -14.27 0.51 1.81
CA TYR A 13 -14.10 1.70 0.99
C TYR A 13 -14.00 1.33 -0.50
N GLU A 14 -13.10 0.41 -0.84
CA GLU A 14 -12.87 -0.01 -2.22
C GLU A 14 -14.11 -0.69 -2.83
N ARG A 15 -14.82 -1.52 -2.07
CA ARG A 15 -16.08 -2.14 -2.54
C ARG A 15 -17.16 -1.10 -2.80
N ASP A 16 -17.27 -0.11 -1.94
CA ASP A 16 -18.33 0.90 -2.00
C ASP A 16 -18.12 1.90 -3.16
N LEU A 17 -16.95 1.90 -3.82
CA LEU A 17 -16.72 2.63 -5.09
C LEU A 17 -17.52 2.08 -6.28
N GLY A 18 -18.07 0.86 -6.18
CA GLY A 18 -18.96 0.27 -7.19
C GLY A 18 -18.27 -0.23 -8.47
N THR A 19 -16.98 0.04 -8.65
CA THR A 19 -16.18 -0.38 -9.84
C THR A 19 -15.26 -1.56 -9.55
N LEU A 20 -15.25 -2.07 -8.32
CA LEU A 20 -14.37 -3.15 -7.89
C LEU A 20 -14.71 -4.48 -8.59
N VAL A 21 -13.73 -5.05 -9.27
CA VAL A 21 -13.83 -6.36 -9.93
C VAL A 21 -13.34 -7.48 -9.01
N GLY A 22 -12.33 -7.21 -8.18
CA GLY A 22 -11.79 -8.17 -7.22
C GLY A 22 -10.52 -7.65 -6.55
N TRP A 23 -10.00 -8.41 -5.58
CA TRP A 23 -8.74 -8.08 -4.92
C TRP A 23 -7.97 -9.33 -4.52
N TYR A 24 -6.66 -9.16 -4.40
CA TYR A 24 -5.76 -10.11 -3.78
C TYR A 24 -5.31 -9.53 -2.43
N ARG A 25 -5.45 -10.32 -1.35
CA ARG A 25 -4.89 -10.01 -0.03
C ARG A 25 -3.64 -10.84 0.18
N ASN A 26 -2.52 -10.20 0.43
CA ASN A 26 -1.28 -10.89 0.76
C ASN A 26 -1.44 -11.75 2.03
N PRO A 27 -0.87 -12.96 2.08
CA PRO A 27 -0.85 -13.76 3.29
C PRO A 27 -0.12 -13.04 4.43
N SER A 28 -0.63 -13.23 5.65
CA SER A 28 -0.04 -12.61 6.85
C SER A 28 1.38 -13.09 7.17
N ALA A 29 1.84 -14.20 6.56
CA ALA A 29 3.22 -14.66 6.62
C ALA A 29 3.80 -14.72 5.21
N ALA A 30 5.02 -14.20 5.05
CA ALA A 30 5.72 -14.24 3.77
C ALA A 30 5.94 -15.70 3.33
N GLY A 31 5.45 -16.06 2.14
CA GLY A 31 5.56 -17.41 1.61
C GLY A 31 5.57 -17.43 0.09
N LYS A 32 5.40 -18.62 -0.48
CA LYS A 32 5.40 -18.87 -1.93
C LYS A 32 4.29 -18.13 -2.69
N ASN A 33 3.20 -17.81 -1.99
CA ASN A 33 2.04 -17.16 -2.58
C ASN A 33 2.09 -15.65 -2.40
N SER A 34 3.08 -15.08 -1.70
CA SER A 34 3.12 -13.65 -1.39
C SER A 34 3.56 -12.83 -2.60
N LEU A 35 2.84 -11.76 -2.89
CA LEU A 35 3.33 -10.70 -3.77
C LEU A 35 4.39 -9.89 -3.02
N ARG A 36 5.55 -9.70 -3.65
CA ARG A 36 6.70 -9.04 -3.05
C ARG A 36 7.22 -7.95 -3.98
N ILE A 37 7.53 -6.81 -3.40
CA ILE A 37 8.27 -5.73 -4.06
C ILE A 37 9.69 -5.77 -3.52
N ALA A 38 10.67 -5.93 -4.41
CA ALA A 38 12.08 -5.85 -4.05
C ALA A 38 12.46 -4.39 -3.84
N HIS A 39 13.23 -4.10 -2.79
CA HIS A 39 13.78 -2.78 -2.56
C HIS A 39 15.16 -2.89 -1.93
N LYS A 40 15.97 -1.82 -2.00
CA LYS A 40 17.26 -1.77 -1.33
C LYS A 40 17.14 -1.11 0.04
N SER A 41 17.83 -1.69 1.02
CA SER A 41 18.04 -1.11 2.34
C SER A 41 19.54 -0.98 2.54
N GLY A 42 20.11 0.16 2.16
CA GLY A 42 21.55 0.29 1.96
C GLY A 42 22.00 -0.57 0.76
N GLU A 43 22.98 -1.44 0.96
CA GLU A 43 23.46 -2.36 -0.09
C GLU A 43 22.70 -3.70 -0.13
N VAL A 44 21.83 -3.96 0.84
CA VAL A 44 21.13 -5.24 0.98
C VAL A 44 19.76 -5.18 0.29
N TRP A 45 19.51 -6.14 -0.60
CA TRP A 45 18.19 -6.36 -1.16
C TRP A 45 17.24 -6.97 -0.12
N ARG A 46 16.07 -6.35 0.03
CA ARG A 46 14.98 -6.80 0.88
C ARG A 46 13.69 -6.83 0.07
N SER A 47 12.61 -7.27 0.70
CA SER A 47 11.30 -7.25 0.07
C SER A 47 10.23 -6.78 1.03
N VAL A 48 9.31 -5.96 0.53
CA VAL A 48 8.08 -5.57 1.21
C VAL A 48 6.89 -6.30 0.60
N GLN A 49 5.88 -6.58 1.43
CA GLN A 49 4.62 -7.18 1.00
C GLN A 49 3.49 -6.17 1.24
N PRO A 50 2.93 -5.54 0.19
CA PRO A 50 1.75 -4.70 0.36
C PRO A 50 0.55 -5.59 0.73
N ASP A 51 -0.35 -5.13 1.58
CA ASP A 51 -1.43 -5.96 2.10
C ASP A 51 -2.46 -6.31 1.01
N PHE A 52 -2.76 -5.38 0.10
CA PHE A 52 -3.72 -5.60 -0.97
C PHE A 52 -3.28 -5.10 -2.34
N VAL A 53 -3.75 -5.84 -3.35
CA VAL A 53 -3.92 -5.33 -4.71
C VAL A 53 -5.42 -5.40 -5.05
N PHE A 54 -6.06 -4.25 -5.23
CA PHE A 54 -7.43 -4.15 -5.72
C PHE A 54 -7.43 -3.93 -7.23
N VAL A 55 -8.44 -4.43 -7.94
CA VAL A 55 -8.58 -4.21 -9.39
C VAL A 55 -9.95 -3.59 -9.65
N HIS A 56 -9.94 -2.38 -10.19
CA HIS A 56 -11.15 -1.65 -10.55
C HIS A 56 -11.34 -1.61 -12.06
N ARG A 57 -12.60 -1.61 -12.49
CA ARG A 57 -12.96 -1.38 -13.89
C ARG A 57 -13.07 0.12 -14.16
N ASN A 58 -12.42 0.59 -15.22
CA ASN A 58 -12.56 1.94 -15.75
C ASN A 58 -12.78 1.87 -17.26
N GLY A 59 -14.03 1.98 -17.69
CA GLY A 59 -14.44 1.64 -19.06
C GLY A 59 -14.11 0.18 -19.37
N ASP A 60 -13.37 -0.06 -20.45
CA ASP A 60 -12.91 -1.39 -20.84
C ASP A 60 -11.60 -1.81 -20.16
N ASN A 61 -10.95 -0.91 -19.41
CA ASN A 61 -9.68 -1.16 -18.75
C ASN A 61 -9.87 -1.74 -17.34
N LEU A 62 -8.93 -2.59 -16.93
CA LEU A 62 -8.77 -3.04 -15.55
C LEU A 62 -7.53 -2.37 -14.97
N LEU A 63 -7.73 -1.57 -13.92
CA LEU A 63 -6.65 -0.80 -13.31
C LEU A 63 -6.35 -1.33 -11.91
N PRO A 64 -5.12 -1.82 -11.66
CA PRO A 64 -4.73 -2.29 -10.34
C PRO A 64 -4.40 -1.12 -9.42
N SER A 65 -4.71 -1.26 -8.13
CA SER A 65 -4.30 -0.35 -7.06
C SER A 65 -3.60 -1.13 -5.96
N ILE A 66 -2.44 -0.64 -5.50
CA ILE A 66 -1.82 -1.13 -4.26
C ILE A 66 -2.43 -0.33 -3.11
N ILE A 67 -3.05 -1.00 -2.15
CA ILE A 67 -3.62 -0.37 -0.95
C ILE A 67 -3.05 -1.08 0.27
N ASP A 68 -2.29 -0.35 1.08
CA ASP A 68 -1.50 -0.93 2.18
C ASP A 68 -1.90 -0.32 3.54
N PRO A 69 -2.91 -0.90 4.23
CA PRO A 69 -3.28 -0.57 5.60
C PRO A 69 -2.26 -1.05 6.64
N HIS A 70 -1.29 -0.18 6.92
CA HIS A 70 -0.26 -0.45 7.90
C HIS A 70 -0.82 -0.38 9.32
N SER A 71 -1.05 -1.52 9.97
CA SER A 71 -1.12 -1.50 11.44
C SER A 71 0.25 -1.09 11.96
N ALA A 72 0.36 0.08 12.62
CA ALA A 72 1.58 0.57 13.23
C ALA A 72 2.06 -0.38 14.34
N HIS A 73 2.74 -1.45 13.96
CA HIS A 73 3.63 -2.18 14.85
C HIS A 73 5.02 -1.56 14.68
N GLN A 74 5.56 -1.10 15.80
CA GLN A 74 6.66 -0.15 15.86
C GLN A 74 7.91 -0.68 15.13
N GLY A 75 8.45 0.11 14.20
CA GLY A 75 9.76 -0.11 13.55
C GLY A 75 9.75 -0.38 12.04
N ASP A 76 8.69 -0.99 11.50
CA ASP A 76 8.68 -1.41 10.07
C ASP A 76 7.85 -0.49 9.15
N ALA A 77 7.16 0.50 9.71
CA ALA A 77 6.23 1.34 8.93
C ALA A 77 6.95 2.31 7.98
N ALA A 78 7.97 3.03 8.45
CA ALA A 78 8.70 3.99 7.62
C ALA A 78 9.51 3.32 6.48
N PRO A 79 10.28 2.23 6.72
CA PRO A 79 10.96 1.53 5.64
C PRO A 79 10.01 0.97 4.57
N LYS A 80 8.85 0.45 5.00
CA LYS A 80 7.84 -0.07 4.07
C LYS A 80 7.23 1.03 3.20
N LEU A 81 6.88 2.16 3.80
CA LEU A 81 6.34 3.31 3.08
C LEU A 81 7.34 3.89 2.06
N LYS A 82 8.62 3.98 2.43
CA LYS A 82 9.70 4.41 1.52
C LYS A 82 9.87 3.44 0.35
N ALA A 83 9.87 2.12 0.60
CA ALA A 83 9.95 1.12 -0.46
C ALA A 83 8.75 1.18 -1.44
N LEU A 84 7.54 1.46 -0.94
CA LEU A 84 6.37 1.67 -1.81
C LEU A 84 6.44 2.98 -2.59
N ALA A 85 7.06 4.03 -2.03
CA ALA A 85 7.31 5.28 -2.74
C ALA A 85 8.33 5.09 -3.87
N GLU A 86 9.43 4.37 -3.61
CA GLU A 86 10.43 4.00 -4.62
C GLU A 86 9.79 3.20 -5.75
N TYR A 87 8.95 2.23 -5.40
CA TYR A 87 8.19 1.44 -6.38
C TYR A 87 7.24 2.30 -7.22
N ALA A 88 6.64 3.34 -6.61
CA ALA A 88 5.79 4.28 -7.32
C ALA A 88 6.57 5.20 -8.28
N ASP A 89 7.83 5.55 -7.97
CA ASP A 89 8.71 6.27 -8.90
C ASP A 89 9.01 5.45 -10.16
N GLU A 90 9.24 4.15 -10.00
CA GLU A 90 9.62 3.27 -11.13
C GLU A 90 8.40 2.74 -11.91
N HIS A 91 7.28 2.49 -11.23
CA HIS A 91 6.16 1.73 -11.78
C HIS A 91 4.79 2.40 -11.60
N GLY A 92 4.71 3.61 -11.05
CA GLY A 92 3.45 4.27 -10.70
C GLY A 92 2.44 4.41 -11.85
N ASP A 93 2.93 4.51 -13.10
CA ASP A 93 2.08 4.61 -14.30
C ASP A 93 1.31 3.31 -14.61
N GLN A 94 1.73 2.17 -14.07
CA GLN A 94 1.06 0.88 -14.24
C GLN A 94 -0.11 0.67 -13.27
N PHE A 95 -0.27 1.56 -12.29
CA PHE A 95 -1.28 1.46 -11.24
C PHE A 95 -2.23 2.64 -11.32
N ASP A 96 -3.50 2.40 -10.97
CA ASP A 96 -4.46 3.48 -10.72
C ASP A 96 -3.98 4.33 -9.54
N ARG A 97 -3.74 3.66 -8.41
CA ARG A 97 -3.33 4.24 -7.13
C ARG A 97 -2.30 3.36 -6.42
N ILE A 98 -1.42 4.00 -5.65
CA ILE A 98 -0.54 3.33 -4.68
C ILE A 98 -0.71 4.07 -3.36
N ILE A 99 -1.49 3.49 -2.44
CA ILE A 99 -1.93 4.17 -1.21
C ILE A 99 -1.33 3.48 0.03
N GLY A 100 -0.56 4.24 0.81
CA GLY A 100 -0.18 3.86 2.17
C GLY A 100 -1.18 4.43 3.17
N ILE A 101 -1.92 3.59 3.90
CA ILE A 101 -2.80 4.04 4.99
C ILE A 101 -2.01 3.91 6.29
N GLY A 102 -1.57 5.05 6.83
CA GLY A 102 -0.68 5.12 7.99
C GLY A 102 -1.15 6.03 9.11
N VAL A 103 -2.19 6.84 8.89
CA VAL A 103 -2.64 7.86 9.86
C VAL A 103 -4.10 7.64 10.23
N GLU A 104 -4.36 7.50 11.52
CA GLU A 104 -5.71 7.53 12.10
C GLU A 104 -5.88 8.78 12.96
N LYS A 105 -6.87 9.63 12.63
CA LYS A 105 -7.31 10.72 13.51
C LYS A 105 -8.76 10.47 13.92
N GLY A 106 -8.96 10.19 15.21
CA GLY A 106 -10.26 9.76 15.73
C GLY A 106 -10.64 8.39 15.15
N LYS A 107 -11.68 8.35 14.29
CA LYS A 107 -12.13 7.12 13.60
C LYS A 107 -11.83 7.15 12.09
N ILE A 108 -11.22 8.21 11.59
CA ILE A 108 -10.95 8.42 10.16
C ILE A 108 -9.54 7.95 9.85
N LEU A 109 -9.40 7.13 8.82
CA LEU A 109 -8.13 6.69 8.27
C LEU A 109 -7.77 7.57 7.08
N TYR A 110 -6.51 8.00 7.00
CA TYR A 110 -5.99 8.81 5.91
C TYR A 110 -4.99 7.97 5.12
N GLY A 111 -5.21 7.92 3.80
CA GLY A 111 -4.28 7.35 2.84
C GLY A 111 -3.34 8.42 2.28
N LEU A 112 -2.08 8.06 2.14
CA LEU A 112 -1.06 8.83 1.42
C LEU A 112 -1.00 8.29 -0.01
N ASP A 113 -1.28 9.15 -1.00
CA ASP A 113 -1.16 8.77 -2.41
C ASP A 113 0.28 8.90 -2.87
N LEU A 114 0.95 7.75 -3.04
CA LEU A 114 2.35 7.70 -3.44
C LEU A 114 2.55 7.99 -4.93
N LYS A 115 1.48 8.18 -5.72
CA LYS A 115 1.62 8.74 -7.08
C LYS A 115 1.84 10.25 -7.08
N ASP A 116 1.49 10.95 -6.00
CA ASP A 116 1.84 12.37 -5.83
C ASP A 116 3.32 12.53 -5.47
N SER A 117 4.08 13.22 -6.33
CA SER A 117 5.51 13.44 -6.13
C SER A 117 5.83 14.25 -4.87
N LYS A 118 4.94 15.15 -4.44
CA LYS A 118 5.12 15.90 -3.18
C LYS A 118 4.98 15.00 -1.97
N ILE A 119 4.06 14.03 -2.03
CA ILE A 119 3.89 13.02 -0.97
C ILE A 119 5.13 12.13 -0.93
N ARG A 120 5.63 11.65 -2.08
CA ARG A 120 6.86 10.85 -2.11
C ARG A 120 8.06 11.60 -1.55
N GLN A 121 8.22 12.87 -1.93
CA GLN A 121 9.28 13.72 -1.38
C GLN A 121 9.20 13.81 0.15
N ALA A 122 8.02 14.05 0.70
CA ALA A 122 7.80 14.10 2.15
C ALA A 122 8.07 12.74 2.83
N VAL A 123 7.77 11.63 2.18
CA VAL A 123 8.09 10.26 2.66
C VAL A 123 9.60 10.04 2.69
N TYR A 124 10.35 10.49 1.68
CA TYR A 124 11.81 10.34 1.66
C TYR A 124 12.50 11.17 2.74
N GLU A 125 11.99 12.38 2.99
CA GLU A 125 12.48 13.28 4.03
C GLU A 125 12.07 12.87 5.46
N SER A 126 11.10 11.96 5.60
CA SER A 126 10.68 11.51 6.93
C SER A 126 11.83 10.78 7.64
N PRO A 127 11.98 10.96 8.96
CA PRO A 127 12.89 10.14 9.74
C PRO A 127 12.60 8.66 9.49
N SER A 128 13.67 7.88 9.36
CA SER A 128 13.60 6.44 9.58
C SER A 128 13.68 6.30 11.09
N ASP A 129 12.58 5.91 11.74
CA ASP A 129 12.41 5.79 13.21
C ASP A 129 13.70 5.57 14.03
#